data_AF-A0A538GGJ7-F1
#
_entry.id   AF-A0A538GGJ7-F1
#
_cell.length_a   1.000
_cell.length_b   1.000
_cell.length_c   1.000
_cell.angle_alpha   90.00
_cell.angle_beta   90.00
_cell.angle_gamma   90.00
#
_symmetry.space_group_name_H-M   'P 1'
#
loop_
_entity.id
_entity.type
_entity.pdbx_description
1 polymer ?
#
loop_
_entity_poly.entity_id
_entity_poly.type
_entity_poly.pdbx_seq_one_letter_code
_entity_poly.pdbx_strand_id
1 'polypeptide(L)'
;MSPAIGLDAGIPAAIVLVTLTALAELIDLRVGRRTRVSLAGPFLVAAALVGGPLVGACAGAATEAFTTGDPWRKRALCAVAGALQGLVIGLVGEQFAQGGVSGAVVVAAAGLLSGFALNGRVVLRALGRGFTLRPELRAAWRPLVVGWFLPAPLLVAFLYVFQTAPGLALAFAAGLLLVAAWAHRFRRSLE
;
A
#
# COMPACT_ATOMS: atom_id res chain seq x y z
N MET A 1 -21.79 0.86 -26.37
CA MET A 1 -20.99 -0.35 -26.11
C MET A 1 -19.83 0.09 -25.24
N SER A 2 -19.89 -0.24 -23.95
CA SER A 2 -18.82 0.09 -23.00
C SER A 2 -17.57 -0.73 -23.37
N PRO A 3 -16.36 -0.15 -23.45
CA PRO A 3 -15.17 -0.97 -23.58
C PRO A 3 -15.10 -1.82 -22.31
N ALA A 4 -15.38 -3.12 -22.46
CA ALA A 4 -14.96 -4.10 -21.48
C ALA A 4 -13.47 -3.85 -21.27
N ILE A 5 -13.10 -3.44 -20.06
CA ILE A 5 -11.71 -3.40 -19.60
C ILE A 5 -11.27 -4.86 -19.67
N GLY A 6 -10.70 -5.20 -20.83
CA GLY A 6 -10.61 -6.55 -21.35
C GLY A 6 -9.70 -7.40 -20.51
N LEU A 7 -10.14 -8.63 -20.29
CA LEU A 7 -9.48 -9.68 -19.50
C LEU A 7 -8.03 -10.00 -19.91
N ASP A 8 -7.53 -9.49 -21.03
CA ASP A 8 -6.16 -9.73 -21.51
C ASP A 8 -5.10 -8.88 -20.79
N ALA A 9 -5.48 -7.75 -20.18
CA ALA A 9 -4.60 -6.93 -19.34
C ALA A 9 -4.84 -7.14 -17.83
N GLY A 10 -6.03 -7.63 -17.44
CA GLY A 10 -6.48 -7.64 -16.04
C GLY A 10 -5.72 -8.62 -15.13
N ILE A 11 -5.56 -9.87 -15.58
CA ILE A 11 -4.88 -10.91 -14.79
C ILE A 11 -3.38 -10.62 -14.62
N PRO A 12 -2.60 -10.32 -15.68
CA PRO A 12 -1.18 -10.01 -15.52
C PRO A 12 -0.96 -8.71 -14.70
N ALA A 13 -1.78 -7.67 -14.89
CA ALA A 13 -1.70 -6.47 -14.07
C ALA A 13 -2.01 -6.73 -12.59
N ALA A 14 -3.02 -7.54 -12.29
CA ALA A 14 -3.35 -7.95 -10.93
C ALA A 14 -2.21 -8.72 -10.27
N ILE A 15 -1.62 -9.70 -10.97
CA ILE A 15 -0.47 -10.47 -10.47
C ILE A 15 0.71 -9.54 -10.20
N VAL A 16 1.01 -8.62 -11.12
CA VAL A 16 2.12 -7.67 -10.94
C VAL A 16 1.87 -6.77 -9.74
N LEU A 17 0.66 -6.22 -9.56
CA LEU A 17 0.35 -5.33 -8.44
C LEU A 17 0.36 -6.05 -7.09
N VAL A 18 -0.16 -7.28 -7.02
CA VAL A 18 -0.06 -8.12 -5.80
C VAL A 18 1.41 -8.41 -5.49
N THR A 19 2.21 -8.73 -6.51
CA THR A 19 3.65 -9.00 -6.36
C THR A 19 4.40 -7.76 -5.88
N LEU A 20 4.15 -6.59 -6.48
CA LEU A 20 4.75 -5.32 -6.08
C LEU A 20 4.36 -4.95 -4.64
N THR A 21 3.12 -5.21 -4.24
CA THR A 21 2.64 -5.00 -2.88
C THR A 21 3.42 -5.86 -1.89
N ALA A 22 3.62 -7.15 -2.20
CA ALA A 22 4.41 -8.05 -1.37
C ALA A 22 5.90 -7.66 -1.33
N LEU A 23 6.48 -7.24 -2.46
CA LEU A 23 7.86 -6.79 -2.53
C LEU A 23 8.10 -5.47 -1.79
N ALA A 24 7.11 -4.58 -1.74
CA ALA A 24 7.20 -3.31 -1.02
C ALA A 24 7.40 -3.50 0.49
N GLU A 25 6.91 -4.61 1.07
CA GLU A 25 7.17 -4.98 2.47
C GLU A 25 8.62 -5.36 2.75
N LEU A 26 9.38 -5.76 1.73
CA LEU A 26 10.82 -5.99 1.91
C LEU A 26 11.58 -4.66 2.12
N ILE A 27 10.96 -3.54 1.71
CA ILE A 27 11.53 -2.20 1.78
C ILE A 27 11.05 -1.50 3.05
N ASP A 28 11.53 -2.02 4.19
CA ASP A 28 11.21 -1.43 5.49
C ASP A 28 11.96 -0.12 5.73
N LEU A 29 11.23 0.97 5.96
CA LEU A 29 11.80 2.15 6.59
C LEU A 29 11.88 1.85 8.10
N ARG A 30 13.05 1.40 8.57
CA ARG A 30 13.32 1.28 10.01
C ARG A 30 13.37 2.68 10.59
N VAL A 31 12.39 3.00 11.44
CA VAL A 31 12.30 4.31 12.10
C VAL A 31 12.79 4.28 13.54
N GLY A 32 12.91 3.08 14.10
CA GLY A 32 13.46 2.84 15.43
C GLY A 32 13.75 1.36 15.64
N ARG A 33 14.21 1.02 16.84
CA ARG A 33 14.59 -0.36 17.20
C ARG A 33 13.45 -1.39 17.05
N ARG A 34 12.18 -0.94 17.06
CA ARG A 34 10.98 -1.78 16.98
C ARG A 34 9.88 -1.26 16.04
N THR A 35 10.11 -0.17 15.32
CA THR A 35 9.11 0.46 14.44
C THR A 35 9.56 0.42 12.99
N ARG A 36 8.72 -0.19 12.16
CA ARG A 36 8.89 -0.34 10.71
C ARG A 36 7.71 0.33 10.02
N VAL A 37 8.00 1.11 8.98
CA VAL A 37 7.00 1.68 8.09
C VAL A 37 7.25 1.10 6.71
N SER A 38 6.24 0.41 6.18
CA SER A 38 6.25 -0.22 4.86
C SER A 38 5.65 0.70 3.80
N LEU A 39 6.11 0.53 2.57
CA LEU A 39 5.57 1.19 1.37
C LEU A 39 4.44 0.40 0.70
N ALA A 40 3.99 -0.72 1.28
CA ALA A 40 3.01 -1.60 0.66
C ALA A 40 1.58 -1.04 0.60
N GLY A 41 1.21 -0.15 1.53
CA GLY A 41 -0.12 0.46 1.57
C GLY A 41 -0.56 1.09 0.23
N PRO A 42 0.24 1.96 -0.39
CA PRO A 42 -0.04 2.52 -1.71
C PRO A 42 -0.23 1.47 -2.82
N PHE A 43 0.58 0.41 -2.86
CA PHE A 43 0.46 -0.65 -3.86
C PHE A 43 -0.78 -1.51 -3.63
N LEU A 44 -1.17 -1.75 -2.38
CA LEU A 44 -2.43 -2.40 -2.02
C LEU A 44 -3.63 -1.58 -2.53
N VAL A 45 -3.63 -0.26 -2.32
CA VAL A 45 -4.70 0.62 -2.81
C VAL A 45 -4.76 0.59 -4.34
N ALA A 46 -3.60 0.63 -5.02
CA ALA A 46 -3.53 0.49 -6.48
C ALA A 46 -4.10 -0.85 -6.96
N ALA A 47 -3.72 -1.96 -6.31
CA ALA A 47 -4.20 -3.31 -6.62
C ALA A 47 -5.72 -3.44 -6.44
N ALA A 48 -6.26 -2.88 -5.37
CA ALA A 48 -7.68 -2.89 -5.07
C ALA A 48 -8.50 -2.07 -6.08
N LEU A 49 -8.00 -0.91 -6.51
CA LEU A 49 -8.70 -0.05 -7.47
C LEU A 49 -8.62 -0.57 -8.91
N VAL A 50 -7.48 -1.16 -9.28
CA VAL A 50 -7.25 -1.67 -10.65
C VAL A 50 -7.83 -3.07 -10.84
N GLY A 51 -7.61 -3.96 -9.88
CA GLY A 51 -7.99 -5.38 -9.97
C GLY A 51 -9.29 -5.72 -9.23
N GLY A 52 -9.90 -4.75 -8.55
CA GLY A 52 -11.14 -4.94 -7.81
C GLY A 52 -10.96 -5.59 -6.42
N PRO A 53 -12.07 -5.94 -5.76
CA PRO A 53 -12.12 -6.39 -4.36
C PRO A 53 -11.24 -7.61 -4.06
N LEU A 54 -11.28 -8.62 -4.93
CA LEU A 54 -10.55 -9.86 -4.73
C LEU A 54 -9.04 -9.66 -4.89
N VAL A 55 -8.63 -8.84 -5.87
CA VAL A 55 -7.20 -8.51 -6.06
C VAL A 55 -6.70 -7.65 -4.91
N GLY A 56 -7.51 -6.70 -4.42
CA GLY A 56 -7.21 -5.95 -3.21
C GLY A 56 -7.04 -6.85 -1.98
N ALA A 57 -7.94 -7.82 -1.79
CA ALA A 57 -7.84 -8.78 -0.69
C ALA A 57 -6.56 -9.62 -0.77
N CYS A 58 -6.21 -10.12 -1.96
CA CYS A 58 -4.98 -10.86 -2.21
C CYS A 58 -3.74 -9.99 -1.97
N ALA A 59 -3.72 -8.75 -2.45
CA ALA A 59 -2.62 -7.82 -2.24
C ALA A 59 -2.42 -7.52 -0.74
N GLY A 60 -3.50 -7.33 0.00
CA GLY A 60 -3.47 -7.12 1.44
C GLY A 60 -3.08 -8.34 2.25
N ALA A 61 -3.43 -9.57 1.81
CA ALA A 61 -2.91 -10.78 2.42
C ALA A 61 -1.42 -10.97 2.14
N ALA A 62 -0.97 -10.59 0.94
CA ALA A 62 0.40 -10.77 0.48
C ALA A 62 1.42 -9.86 1.19
N THR A 63 0.98 -8.81 1.90
CA THR A 63 1.90 -7.99 2.73
C THR A 63 2.56 -8.82 3.83
N GLU A 64 1.91 -9.87 4.32
CA GLU A 64 2.47 -10.74 5.35
C GLU A 64 3.18 -11.98 4.80
N ALA A 65 3.37 -12.08 3.47
CA ALA A 65 4.00 -13.25 2.85
C ALA A 65 5.50 -13.35 3.20
N PHE A 66 6.17 -12.20 3.37
CA PHE A 66 7.62 -12.13 3.60
C PHE A 66 8.01 -11.78 5.05
N THR A 67 7.04 -11.61 5.95
CA THR A 67 7.31 -11.40 7.38
C THR A 67 7.72 -12.71 8.05
N THR A 68 8.99 -12.83 8.42
CA THR A 68 9.57 -14.03 9.06
C THR A 68 9.86 -13.87 10.55
N GLY A 69 9.82 -12.63 11.07
CA GLY A 69 10.22 -12.32 12.46
C GLY A 69 9.10 -12.30 13.50
N ASP A 70 7.83 -12.46 13.09
CA ASP A 70 6.67 -12.29 13.96
C ASP A 70 5.92 -13.61 14.25
N PRO A 71 5.24 -13.73 15.41
CA PRO A 71 4.41 -14.90 15.74
C PRO A 71 3.32 -15.14 14.69
N TRP A 72 3.02 -16.40 14.38
CA TRP A 72 2.04 -16.76 13.33
C TRP A 72 0.66 -16.13 13.55
N ARG A 73 0.21 -16.02 14.81
CA ARG A 73 -1.07 -15.36 15.15
C ARG A 73 -1.09 -13.88 14.79
N LYS A 74 0.03 -13.18 15.00
CA LYS A 74 0.16 -11.76 14.66
C LYS A 74 0.15 -11.59 13.14
N ARG A 75 0.91 -12.42 12.43
CA ARG A 75 0.95 -12.43 10.95
C ARG A 75 -0.43 -12.72 10.36
N ALA A 76 -1.15 -13.71 10.87
CA ALA A 76 -2.50 -14.02 10.43
C ALA A 76 -3.47 -12.84 10.65
N LEU A 77 -3.43 -12.20 11.82
CA LEU A 77 -4.29 -11.03 12.11
C LEU A 77 -3.95 -9.83 11.21
N CYS A 78 -2.68 -9.57 10.96
CA CYS A 78 -2.24 -8.51 10.07
C CYS A 78 -2.61 -8.80 8.61
N ALA A 79 -2.46 -10.05 8.15
CA ALA A 79 -2.84 -10.47 6.81
C ALA A 79 -4.35 -10.33 6.59
N VAL A 80 -5.15 -10.72 7.59
CA VAL A 80 -6.61 -10.55 7.57
C VAL A 80 -6.98 -9.07 7.55
N ALA A 81 -6.32 -8.24 8.36
CA ALA A 81 -6.56 -6.79 8.37
C ALA A 81 -6.22 -6.14 7.01
N GLY A 82 -5.07 -6.51 6.42
CA GLY A 82 -4.68 -6.07 5.09
C GLY A 82 -5.67 -6.53 4.02
N ALA A 83 -6.08 -7.80 4.06
CA ALA A 83 -7.05 -8.36 3.12
C ALA A 83 -8.41 -7.65 3.21
N LEU A 84 -8.90 -7.40 4.42
CA LEU A 84 -10.14 -6.65 4.64
C LEU A 84 -10.02 -5.21 4.13
N GLN A 85 -8.88 -4.55 4.37
CA GLN A 85 -8.63 -3.21 3.84
C GLN A 85 -8.66 -3.21 2.31
N GLY A 86 -7.96 -4.12 1.66
CA GLY A 86 -7.95 -4.23 0.20
C GLY A 86 -9.32 -4.58 -0.39
N LEU A 87 -10.07 -5.47 0.26
CA LEU A 87 -11.43 -5.83 -0.14
C LEU A 87 -12.38 -4.63 -0.06
N VAL A 88 -12.37 -3.91 1.06
CA VAL A 88 -13.22 -2.72 1.25
C VAL A 88 -12.88 -1.63 0.25
N ILE A 89 -11.59 -1.35 0.04
CA ILE A 89 -11.14 -0.35 -0.94
C ILE A 89 -11.55 -0.75 -2.35
N GLY A 90 -11.43 -2.03 -2.71
CA GLY A 90 -11.84 -2.51 -4.03
C GLY A 90 -13.36 -2.42 -4.23
N LEU A 91 -14.17 -2.76 -3.22
CA LEU A 91 -15.63 -2.63 -3.28
C LEU A 91 -16.05 -1.16 -3.43
N VAL A 92 -15.50 -0.28 -2.61
CA VAL A 92 -15.77 1.17 -2.72
C VAL A 92 -15.26 1.68 -4.08
N GLY A 93 -14.11 1.19 -4.53
CA GLY A 93 -13.51 1.51 -5.83
C GLY A 93 -14.44 1.22 -7.00
N GLU A 94 -15.03 0.02 -7.04
CA GLU A 94 -15.96 -0.38 -8.09
C GLU A 94 -17.23 0.49 -8.12
N GLN A 95 -17.77 0.85 -6.95
CA GLN A 95 -18.97 1.69 -6.85
C GLN A 95 -18.70 3.12 -7.33
N PHE A 96 -17.53 3.67 -7.02
CA PHE A 96 -17.16 5.04 -7.38
C PHE A 96 -16.46 5.16 -8.75
N ALA A 97 -15.93 4.08 -9.31
CA ALA A 97 -15.40 4.04 -10.67
C ALA A 97 -16.48 4.31 -11.73
N GLN A 98 -17.76 4.10 -11.40
CA GLN A 98 -18.90 4.52 -12.20
C GLN A 98 -18.95 6.05 -12.42
N GLY A 99 -18.29 6.83 -11.56
CA GLY A 99 -18.14 8.29 -11.68
C GLY A 99 -16.87 8.76 -12.41
N GLY A 100 -16.08 7.87 -13.01
CA GLY A 100 -14.84 8.19 -13.73
C GLY A 100 -13.61 8.40 -12.83
N VAL A 101 -12.53 8.97 -13.39
CA VAL A 101 -11.22 9.15 -12.72
C VAL A 101 -11.34 9.91 -11.39
N SER A 102 -12.21 10.92 -11.33
CA SER A 102 -12.45 11.68 -10.10
C SER A 102 -12.94 10.81 -8.95
N GLY A 103 -13.81 9.83 -9.23
CA GLY A 103 -14.29 8.87 -8.23
C GLY A 103 -13.17 7.96 -7.74
N ALA A 104 -12.37 7.41 -8.64
CA ALA A 104 -11.21 6.57 -8.29
C ALA A 104 -10.19 7.31 -7.40
N VAL A 105 -9.96 8.60 -7.64
CA VAL A 105 -9.07 9.44 -6.81
C VAL A 105 -9.64 9.66 -5.41
N VAL A 106 -10.95 9.88 -5.27
CA VAL A 106 -11.60 9.99 -3.95
C VAL A 106 -11.45 8.69 -3.16
N VAL A 107 -11.66 7.53 -3.80
CA VAL A 107 -11.49 6.24 -3.13
C VAL A 107 -10.03 5.97 -2.78
N ALA A 108 -9.09 6.33 -3.67
CA ALA A 108 -7.67 6.23 -3.40
C ALA A 108 -7.27 7.07 -2.17
N ALA A 109 -7.74 8.32 -2.10
CA ALA A 109 -7.50 9.18 -0.96
C ALA A 109 -8.11 8.61 0.34
N ALA A 110 -9.35 8.10 0.28
CA ALA A 110 -9.98 7.45 1.43
C ALA A 110 -9.25 6.16 1.87
N GLY A 111 -8.75 5.37 0.92
CA GLY A 111 -7.95 4.17 1.16
C GLY A 111 -6.61 4.48 1.82
N LEU A 112 -5.93 5.53 1.37
CA LEU A 112 -4.68 6.01 1.98
C LEU A 112 -4.93 6.60 3.38
N LEU A 113 -5.98 7.39 3.56
CA LEU A 113 -6.32 8.00 4.85
C LEU A 113 -6.76 6.95 5.88
N SER A 114 -7.54 5.94 5.46
CA SER A 114 -7.95 4.84 6.34
C SER A 114 -6.75 3.96 6.73
N GLY A 115 -5.87 3.63 5.78
CA GLY A 115 -4.61 2.93 6.06
C GLY A 115 -3.68 3.71 6.98
N PHE A 116 -3.54 5.01 6.76
CA PHE A 116 -2.81 5.92 7.65
C PHE A 116 -3.43 5.96 9.05
N ALA A 117 -4.76 6.06 9.17
CA ALA A 117 -5.46 6.10 10.45
C ALA A 117 -5.35 4.77 11.22
N LEU A 118 -5.41 3.62 10.55
CA LEU A 118 -5.23 2.30 11.17
C LEU A 118 -3.82 2.13 11.72
N ASN A 119 -2.80 2.51 10.93
CA ASN A 119 -1.40 2.47 11.37
C ASN A 119 -1.10 3.52 12.44
N GLY A 120 -1.67 4.72 12.32
CA GLY A 120 -1.55 5.81 13.30
C GLY A 120 -2.26 5.52 14.62
N ARG A 121 -3.37 4.76 14.62
CA ARG A 121 -4.07 4.33 15.86
C ARG A 121 -3.21 3.43 16.73
N VAL A 122 -2.35 2.60 16.15
CA VAL A 122 -1.39 1.78 16.92
C VAL A 122 -0.40 2.69 17.65
N VAL A 123 0.09 3.73 16.98
CA VAL A 123 0.97 4.75 17.56
C VAL A 123 0.24 5.54 18.66
N LEU A 124 -0.98 6.00 18.40
CA LEU A 124 -1.81 6.77 19.34
C LEU A 124 -2.27 5.96 20.57
N ARG A 125 -2.55 4.66 20.43
CA ARG A 125 -2.86 3.77 21.57
C ARG A 125 -1.64 3.49 22.43
N ALA A 126 -0.44 3.44 21.84
CA ALA A 126 0.80 3.37 22.60
C ALA A 126 1.04 4.65 23.40
N LEU A 127 0.72 5.81 22.82
CA LEU A 127 0.71 7.14 23.46
C LEU A 127 -0.28 7.24 24.63
N GLY A 128 -1.54 6.81 24.44
CA GLY A 128 -2.62 6.97 25.42
C GLY A 128 -2.51 6.07 26.66
N ARG A 129 -1.64 5.06 26.66
CA ARG A 129 -1.39 4.17 27.81
C ARG A 129 -0.32 4.69 28.79
N GLY A 130 0.09 5.96 28.67
CA GLY A 130 1.04 6.57 29.59
C GLY A 130 2.47 6.04 29.46
N PHE A 131 2.79 5.32 28.37
CA PHE A 131 4.19 5.07 28.04
C PHE A 131 4.83 6.42 27.72
N THR A 132 5.83 6.81 28.50
CA THR A 132 6.68 7.96 28.20
C THR A 132 7.07 7.85 26.73
N LEU A 133 6.69 8.87 25.94
CA LEU A 133 6.96 8.96 24.51
C LEU A 133 8.45 8.75 24.28
N ARG A 134 8.85 7.50 24.02
CA ARG A 134 10.21 7.20 23.63
C ARG A 134 10.50 8.06 22.39
N PRO A 135 11.65 8.73 22.30
CA PRO A 135 12.00 9.56 21.14
C PRO A 135 11.83 8.80 19.81
N GLU A 136 11.99 7.47 19.84
CA GLU A 136 11.70 6.54 18.75
C GLU A 136 10.26 6.61 18.19
N LEU A 137 9.24 6.83 19.04
CA LEU A 137 7.83 6.93 18.63
C LEU A 137 7.52 8.30 18.01
N ARG A 138 8.20 9.36 18.49
CA ARG A 138 8.11 10.71 17.93
C ARG A 138 8.82 10.78 16.57
N ALA A 139 9.91 10.05 16.41
CA ALA A 139 10.58 9.83 15.13
C ALA A 139 9.72 9.01 14.15
N ALA A 140 8.91 8.07 14.64
CA ALA A 140 8.01 7.22 13.85
C ALA A 140 6.96 7.99 13.02
N TRP A 141 6.49 9.14 13.51
CA TRP A 141 5.45 9.93 12.84
C TRP A 141 5.87 10.45 11.45
N ARG A 142 7.09 10.99 11.32
CA ARG A 142 7.57 11.59 10.07
C ARG A 142 7.56 10.61 8.88
N PRO A 143 8.20 9.44 8.95
CA PRO A 143 8.17 8.46 7.86
C PRO A 143 6.81 7.79 7.70
N LEU A 144 5.95 7.77 8.72
CA LEU A 144 4.56 7.31 8.55
C LEU A 144 3.75 8.32 7.71
N VAL A 145 3.93 9.62 7.94
CA VAL A 145 3.36 10.66 7.07
C VAL A 145 3.98 10.58 5.67
N VAL A 146 5.30 10.51 5.56
CA VAL A 146 5.97 10.44 4.24
C VAL A 146 5.58 9.17 3.48
N GLY A 147 5.52 8.01 4.13
CA GLY A 147 5.19 6.73 3.50
C GLY A 147 3.74 6.60 3.03
N TRP A 148 2.82 7.42 3.54
CA TRP A 148 1.40 7.39 3.15
C TRP A 148 0.97 8.60 2.33
N PHE A 149 1.57 9.78 2.52
CA PHE A 149 1.21 11.01 1.79
C PHE A 149 2.08 11.26 0.57
N LEU A 150 3.37 10.90 0.57
CA LEU A 150 4.23 11.06 -0.61
C LEU A 150 3.77 10.19 -1.79
N PRO A 151 3.27 8.95 -1.59
CA PRO A 151 2.78 8.13 -2.69
C PRO A 151 1.40 8.55 -3.21
N ALA A 152 0.66 9.40 -2.49
CA ALA A 152 -0.68 9.84 -2.90
C ALA A 152 -0.71 10.50 -4.29
N PRO A 153 0.12 11.53 -4.60
CA PRO A 153 0.17 12.11 -5.95
C PRO A 153 0.67 11.11 -7.01
N LEU A 154 1.58 10.21 -6.65
CA LEU A 154 2.08 9.16 -7.54
C LEU A 154 0.99 8.15 -7.89
N LEU A 155 0.12 7.82 -6.92
CA LEU A 155 -1.03 6.95 -7.10
C LEU A 155 -2.06 7.59 -8.04
N VAL A 156 -2.30 8.90 -7.93
CA VAL A 156 -3.17 9.63 -8.86
C VAL A 156 -2.60 9.61 -10.28
N ALA A 157 -1.30 9.89 -10.44
CA ALA A 157 -0.63 9.82 -11.73
C ALA A 157 -0.70 8.39 -12.32
N PHE A 158 -0.47 7.38 -11.49
CA PHE A 158 -0.59 5.98 -11.88
C PHE A 158 -2.01 5.65 -12.38
N LEU A 159 -3.06 6.02 -11.63
CA LEU A 159 -4.45 5.76 -12.01
C LEU A 159 -4.81 6.43 -13.35
N TYR A 160 -4.31 7.65 -13.57
CA TYR A 160 -4.51 8.36 -14.84
C TYR A 160 -3.81 7.65 -16.01
N VAL A 161 -2.52 7.31 -15.86
CA VAL A 161 -1.73 6.63 -16.90
C VAL A 161 -2.25 5.22 -17.15
N PHE A 162 -2.77 4.53 -16.14
CA PHE A 162 -3.29 3.17 -16.26
C PHE A 162 -4.50 3.10 -17.21
N GLN A 163 -5.32 4.16 -17.28
CA GLN A 163 -6.45 4.21 -18.21
C GLN A 163 -6.02 4.31 -19.68
N THR A 164 -4.89 4.95 -19.95
CA THR A 164 -4.41 5.20 -21.31
C THR A 164 -3.34 4.19 -21.76
N ALA A 165 -2.52 3.70 -20.83
CA ALA A 165 -1.38 2.85 -21.10
C ALA A 165 -1.02 1.96 -19.88
N PRO A 166 -1.75 0.84 -19.66
CA PRO A 166 -1.59 0.00 -18.47
C PRO A 166 -0.18 -0.59 -18.32
N GLY A 167 0.46 -0.96 -19.43
CA GLY A 167 1.85 -1.47 -19.41
C GLY A 167 2.86 -0.42 -18.92
N LEU A 168 2.71 0.83 -19.33
CA LEU A 168 3.57 1.93 -18.87
C LEU A 168 3.33 2.26 -17.40
N ALA A 169 2.07 2.23 -16.95
CA ALA A 169 1.73 2.43 -15.55
C ALA A 169 2.36 1.35 -14.64
N LEU A 170 2.30 0.09 -15.05
CA LEU A 170 2.95 -1.02 -14.32
C LEU A 170 4.47 -0.89 -14.32
N ALA A 171 5.07 -0.54 -15.46
CA ALA A 171 6.51 -0.28 -15.55
C ALA A 171 6.95 0.90 -14.66
N PHE A 172 6.13 1.96 -14.59
CA PHE A 172 6.35 3.09 -13.70
C PHE A 172 6.29 2.68 -12.22
N ALA A 173 5.27 1.90 -11.83
CA ALA A 173 5.14 1.38 -10.47
C ALA A 173 6.32 0.48 -10.08
N ALA A 174 6.74 -0.41 -10.99
CA ALA A 174 7.92 -1.26 -10.78
C ALA A 174 9.22 -0.43 -10.70
N GLY A 175 9.36 0.60 -11.54
CA GLY A 175 10.50 1.52 -11.51
C GLY A 175 10.59 2.29 -10.20
N LEU A 176 9.48 2.81 -9.68
CA LEU A 176 9.42 3.46 -8.36
C LEU A 176 9.85 2.51 -7.24
N LEU A 177 9.35 1.26 -7.27
CA LEU A 177 9.75 0.23 -6.31
C LEU A 177 11.25 -0.06 -6.39
N LEU A 178 11.80 -0.13 -7.61
CA LEU A 178 13.23 -0.39 -7.84
C LEU A 178 14.11 0.76 -7.34
N VAL A 179 13.69 2.01 -7.56
CA VAL A 179 14.35 3.20 -7.00
C VAL A 179 14.30 3.18 -5.47
N ALA A 180 13.16 2.84 -4.88
CA ALA A 180 13.01 2.72 -3.43
C ALA A 180 13.90 1.59 -2.86
N ALA A 181 13.98 0.44 -3.54
CA ALA A 181 14.83 -0.67 -3.16
C ALA A 181 16.32 -0.30 -3.24
N TRP A 182 16.71 0.44 -4.28
CA TRP A 182 18.06 0.94 -4.45
C TRP A 182 18.43 1.94 -3.35
N ALA A 183 17.57 2.93 -3.09
CA ALA A 183 17.75 3.88 -1.98
C ALA A 183 17.85 3.19 -0.62
N HIS A 184 17.04 2.14 -0.39
CA HIS A 184 17.11 1.32 0.82
C HIS A 184 18.44 0.57 0.96
N ARG A 185 18.95 -0.01 -0.14
CA ARG A 185 20.25 -0.68 -0.17
C ARG A 185 21.39 0.30 0.15
N PHE A 186 21.38 1.48 -0.47
CA PHE A 186 22.37 2.53 -0.20
C PHE A 186 22.37 2.94 1.27
N ARG A 187 21.19 3.15 1.87
CA ARG A 187 21.09 3.47 3.30
C ARG A 187 21.72 2.39 4.17
N ARG A 188 21.44 1.11 3.92
CA ARG A 188 22.03 -0.01 4.68
C ARG A 188 23.55 -0.13 4.54
N SER A 189 24.12 0.33 3.43
CA SER A 189 25.58 0.34 3.24
C SER A 189 26.29 1.49 3.95
N LEU A 190 25.54 2.48 4.43
CA LEU A 190 26.06 3.64 5.16
C LEU A 190 25.85 3.52 6.69
N GLU A 191 25.07 2.54 7.14
CA GLU A 191 24.82 2.18 8.55
C GLU A 191 25.76 1.05 9.01
#